data_AF-A0A922LTG9-F1
#
_entry.id   AF-A0A922LTG9-F1
#
_cell.length_a   1.000
_cell.length_b   1.000
_cell.length_c   1.000
_cell.angle_alpha   90.00
_cell.angle_beta   90.00
_cell.angle_gamma   90.00
#
_symmetry.space_group_name_H-M   'P 1'
#
loop_
_entity.id
_entity.type
_entity.pdbx_description
1 polymer ?
#
loop_
_entity_poly.entity_id
_entity_poly.type
_entity_poly.pdbx_seq_one_letter_code
_entity_poly.pdbx_strand_id
1 'polypeptide(L)'
;MAFITPDDIYEIIENMLLYIWPTVQSTSGCRPISAPFLRMKYCDAMSRYGSDKPDIRFGFLFSYSAVDGHTGFNIPRKYSSSLSAEDWDSLEDLVFRLTGQRISIFAVQNIKSKHLDLLNLLKPECGDLVVFIKGNTETELKALGMARVEVAKLIDSKGLSIYEPGFHFLWVNQFPLFEKNNLGQWISVHHPFTAASPETAHFLYTDPSKVIGLHYDLVCNGQEVGGGSIRIHNPEVQRYIFTEILKENSCEMEYFLTALNSGAPPHGGIALGLDRLIAIFVNAKSIRDVIAFPKAADGKDLLCGTPTMVDDEILSQYCISVSNLNKS
;
A
#
# COMPACT_ATOMS: atom_id res chain seq x y z
N MET A 1 -6.14 -4.44 -21.52
CA MET A 1 -6.55 -3.63 -22.69
C MET A 1 -5.32 -3.33 -23.53
N ALA A 2 -5.45 -3.18 -24.85
CA ALA A 2 -4.35 -2.86 -25.76
C ALA A 2 -4.48 -1.41 -26.26
N PHE A 3 -3.35 -0.80 -26.61
CA PHE A 3 -3.24 0.60 -27.07
C PHE A 3 -3.81 1.61 -26.07
N ILE A 4 -3.43 1.45 -24.81
CA ILE A 4 -3.89 2.28 -23.70
C ILE A 4 -2.74 2.94 -22.94
N THR A 5 -3.10 4.01 -22.27
CA THR A 5 -2.31 4.77 -21.29
C THR A 5 -2.84 4.51 -19.87
N PRO A 6 -2.12 4.93 -18.81
CA PRO A 6 -2.66 4.90 -17.45
C PRO A 6 -3.97 5.68 -17.30
N ASP A 7 -4.14 6.79 -18.02
CA ASP A 7 -5.34 7.63 -17.94
C ASP A 7 -6.60 6.90 -18.40
N ASP A 8 -6.49 6.08 -19.46
CA ASP A 8 -7.61 5.25 -19.94
C ASP A 8 -8.05 4.22 -18.88
N ILE A 9 -7.10 3.72 -18.08
CA ILE A 9 -7.39 2.80 -16.97
C ILE A 9 -8.05 3.53 -15.80
N TYR A 10 -7.60 4.74 -15.47
CA TYR A 10 -8.26 5.54 -14.44
C TYR A 10 -9.71 5.81 -14.81
N GLU A 11 -9.96 6.28 -16.03
CA GLU A 11 -11.29 6.61 -16.52
C GLU A 11 -12.23 5.39 -16.53
N ILE A 12 -11.79 4.25 -17.07
CA ILE A 12 -12.67 3.08 -17.15
C ILE A 12 -13.06 2.54 -15.77
N ILE A 13 -12.13 2.56 -14.81
CA ILE A 13 -12.37 2.07 -13.44
C ILE A 13 -13.22 3.07 -12.65
N GLU A 14 -12.97 4.36 -12.78
CA GLU A 14 -13.79 5.42 -12.19
C GLU A 14 -15.24 5.34 -12.70
N ASN A 15 -15.43 5.20 -14.01
CA ASN A 15 -16.75 5.03 -14.62
C ASN A 15 -17.43 3.73 -14.18
N MET A 16 -16.69 2.63 -14.06
CA MET A 16 -17.22 1.37 -13.55
C MET A 16 -17.71 1.54 -12.10
N LEU A 17 -16.94 2.20 -11.23
CA LEU A 17 -17.31 2.44 -9.83
C LEU A 17 -18.51 3.37 -9.71
N LEU A 18 -18.57 4.43 -10.51
CA LEU A 18 -19.73 5.33 -10.60
C LEU A 18 -20.99 4.57 -11.07
N TYR A 19 -20.84 3.67 -12.04
CA TYR A 19 -21.94 2.88 -12.57
C TYR A 19 -22.55 1.93 -11.54
N ILE A 20 -21.73 1.26 -10.73
CA ILE A 20 -22.23 0.36 -9.66
C ILE A 20 -22.69 1.11 -8.41
N TRP A 21 -22.35 2.40 -8.28
CA TRP A 21 -22.56 3.15 -7.05
C TRP A 21 -24.01 3.24 -6.57
N PRO A 22 -25.03 3.38 -7.44
CA PRO A 22 -26.43 3.37 -7.00
C PRO A 22 -26.80 2.11 -6.20
N THR A 23 -26.29 0.95 -6.60
CA THR A 23 -26.50 -0.33 -5.89
C THR A 23 -25.78 -0.36 -4.56
N VAL A 24 -24.55 0.18 -4.50
CA VAL A 24 -23.80 0.30 -3.24
C VAL A 24 -24.55 1.21 -2.29
N GLN A 25 -24.97 2.38 -2.75
CA GLN A 25 -25.70 3.37 -1.97
C GLN A 25 -27.02 2.84 -1.42
N SER A 26 -27.80 2.10 -2.23
CA SER A 26 -29.06 1.51 -1.76
C SER A 26 -28.85 0.44 -0.68
N THR A 27 -27.67 -0.19 -0.65
CA THR A 27 -27.36 -1.31 0.26
C THR A 27 -26.70 -0.83 1.55
N SER A 28 -25.75 0.10 1.46
CA SER A 28 -24.93 0.55 2.60
C SER A 28 -25.37 1.90 3.17
N GLY A 29 -26.29 2.61 2.52
CA GLY A 29 -26.72 3.96 2.93
C GLY A 29 -25.60 5.01 2.82
N CYS A 30 -24.55 4.74 2.04
CA CYS A 30 -23.38 5.60 1.96
C CYS A 30 -23.60 6.87 1.14
N ARG A 31 -22.65 7.80 1.26
CA ARG A 31 -22.62 9.01 0.43
C ARG A 31 -22.31 8.67 -1.04
N PRO A 32 -22.76 9.50 -2.00
CA PRO A 32 -22.33 9.38 -3.39
C PRO A 32 -20.82 9.60 -3.51
N ILE A 33 -20.18 8.94 -4.49
CA ILE A 33 -18.81 9.27 -4.92
C ILE A 33 -18.86 10.16 -6.15
N SER A 34 -17.75 10.85 -6.41
CA SER A 34 -17.53 11.66 -7.59
C SER A 34 -16.17 11.33 -8.20
N ALA A 35 -16.13 11.18 -9.52
CA ALA A 35 -14.89 11.15 -10.30
C ALA A 35 -14.64 12.53 -10.95
N PRO A 36 -13.40 12.88 -11.32
CA PRO A 36 -12.19 12.05 -11.21
C PRO A 36 -11.71 11.90 -9.76
N PHE A 37 -11.13 10.74 -9.43
CA PHE A 37 -10.56 10.55 -8.10
C PHE A 37 -9.26 11.32 -7.93
N LEU A 38 -8.90 11.62 -6.68
CA LEU A 38 -7.64 12.26 -6.37
C LEU A 38 -6.48 11.39 -6.89
N ARG A 39 -5.48 12.01 -7.51
CA ARG A 39 -4.25 11.33 -7.93
C ARG A 39 -3.08 11.84 -7.10
N MET A 40 -2.31 10.93 -6.53
CA MET A 40 -1.21 11.22 -5.64
C MET A 40 0.04 10.47 -6.10
N LYS A 41 1.18 11.16 -6.17
CA LYS A 41 2.44 10.48 -6.43
C LYS A 41 2.85 9.66 -5.22
N TYR A 42 3.49 8.52 -5.42
CA TYR A 42 4.04 7.68 -4.36
C TYR A 42 4.94 8.49 -3.41
N CYS A 43 5.81 9.37 -3.95
CA CYS A 43 6.65 10.23 -3.12
C CYS A 43 5.85 11.16 -2.21
N ASP A 44 4.70 11.67 -2.68
CA ASP A 44 3.81 12.53 -1.90
C ASP A 44 3.04 11.73 -0.86
N ALA A 45 2.59 10.52 -1.22
CA ALA A 45 1.93 9.59 -0.31
C ALA A 45 2.84 9.21 0.86
N MET A 46 4.09 8.83 0.56
CA MET A 46 5.10 8.49 1.55
C MET A 46 5.51 9.69 2.40
N SER A 47 5.82 10.83 1.79
CA SER A 47 6.31 12.01 2.51
C SER A 47 5.25 12.68 3.38
N ARG A 48 3.96 12.57 3.03
CA ARG A 48 2.86 13.21 3.77
C ARG A 48 2.12 12.29 4.73
N TYR A 49 2.06 10.99 4.43
CA TYR A 49 1.25 10.03 5.17
C TYR A 49 2.05 8.81 5.68
N GLY A 50 3.27 8.60 5.20
CA GLY A 50 4.07 7.44 5.56
C GLY A 50 3.54 6.12 5.00
N SER A 51 2.73 6.17 3.94
CA SER A 51 2.14 4.98 3.33
C SER A 51 1.83 5.22 1.86
N ASP A 52 2.04 4.16 1.07
CA ASP A 52 1.62 3.99 -0.32
C ASP A 52 0.10 3.79 -0.48
N LYS A 53 -0.62 3.55 0.61
CA LYS A 53 -2.09 3.46 0.68
C LYS A 53 -2.64 4.43 1.74
N PRO A 54 -2.50 5.74 1.52
CA PRO A 54 -2.81 6.73 2.55
C PRO A 54 -4.31 6.75 2.88
N ASP A 55 -4.63 6.77 4.17
CA ASP A 55 -5.98 7.13 4.61
C ASP A 55 -6.12 8.65 4.66
N ILE A 56 -6.84 9.22 3.69
CA ILE A 56 -7.03 10.66 3.54
C ILE A 56 -8.24 11.22 4.28
N ARG A 57 -9.00 10.37 5.00
CA ARG A 57 -10.20 10.76 5.75
C ARG A 57 -9.92 11.66 6.95
N PHE A 58 -8.67 11.80 7.35
CA PHE A 58 -8.27 12.61 8.48
C PHE A 58 -6.91 13.26 8.22
N GLY A 59 -6.58 14.28 9.01
CA GLY A 59 -5.36 15.06 8.87
C GLY A 59 -4.08 14.35 9.33
N PHE A 60 -3.33 15.02 10.19
CA PHE A 60 -2.03 14.55 10.71
C PHE A 60 -0.99 14.37 9.60
N LEU A 61 -0.92 15.36 8.72
CA LEU A 61 0.06 15.38 7.63
C LEU A 61 1.47 15.59 8.18
N PHE A 62 2.42 14.95 7.52
CA PHE A 62 3.81 15.01 7.93
C PHE A 62 4.47 16.31 7.48
N SER A 63 5.48 16.72 8.21
CA SER A 63 6.45 17.71 7.78
C SER A 63 7.85 17.25 8.16
N TYR A 64 8.78 17.42 7.24
CA TYR A 64 10.19 17.10 7.45
C TYR A 64 11.00 18.38 7.64
N SER A 65 11.74 18.47 8.74
CA SER A 65 12.73 19.51 8.97
C SER A 65 14.12 18.96 8.67
N ALA A 66 14.79 19.54 7.67
CA ALA A 66 16.18 19.23 7.35
C ALA A 66 17.15 19.78 8.42
N VAL A 67 16.78 20.87 9.12
CA VAL A 67 17.58 21.49 10.17
C VAL A 67 17.58 20.64 11.43
N ASP A 68 16.38 20.22 11.86
CA ASP A 68 16.24 19.38 13.05
C ASP A 68 16.57 17.91 12.72
N GLY A 69 16.47 17.50 11.44
CA GLY A 69 16.65 16.12 11.01
C GLY A 69 15.51 15.20 11.47
N HIS A 70 14.30 15.74 11.63
CA HIS A 70 13.13 15.02 12.12
C HIS A 70 11.94 15.17 11.19
N THR A 71 11.15 14.10 11.09
CA THR A 71 9.83 14.10 10.44
C THR A 71 8.78 13.92 11.51
N GLY A 72 7.69 14.69 11.46
CA GLY A 72 6.63 14.57 12.45
C GLY A 72 5.28 15.05 11.96
N PHE A 73 4.25 14.83 12.78
CA PHE A 73 2.90 15.33 12.57
C PHE A 73 2.32 15.90 13.86
N ASN A 74 1.36 16.81 13.70
CA ASN A 74 0.67 17.47 14.81
C ASN A 74 -0.67 16.80 15.11
N ILE A 75 -0.97 16.64 16.41
CA ILE A 75 -2.25 16.18 16.94
C ILE A 75 -2.89 17.33 17.73
N PRO A 76 -4.00 17.91 17.22
CA PRO A 76 -4.71 18.98 17.88
C PRO A 76 -5.17 18.64 19.30
N ARG A 77 -5.20 19.65 20.17
CA ARG A 77 -5.59 19.55 21.59
C ARG A 77 -6.90 18.81 21.83
N LYS A 78 -7.88 19.03 20.95
CA LYS A 78 -9.21 18.39 21.01
C LYS A 78 -9.15 16.86 20.98
N TYR A 79 -8.10 16.29 20.39
CA TYR A 79 -7.87 14.85 20.34
C TYR A 79 -6.87 14.42 21.41
N SER A 80 -5.78 15.17 21.60
CA SER A 80 -4.75 14.82 22.57
C SER A 80 -5.26 14.72 24.00
N SER A 81 -6.25 15.53 24.39
CA SER A 81 -6.85 15.48 25.73
C SER A 81 -7.56 14.17 26.05
N SER A 82 -7.92 13.38 25.04
CA SER A 82 -8.53 12.07 25.22
C SER A 82 -7.50 10.97 25.46
N LEU A 83 -6.22 11.20 25.14
CA LEU A 83 -5.16 10.20 25.14
C LEU A 83 -4.42 10.20 26.49
N SER A 84 -4.30 9.03 27.11
CA SER A 84 -3.59 8.82 28.37
C SER A 84 -2.12 8.46 28.12
N ALA A 85 -1.30 8.50 29.18
CA ALA A 85 0.09 8.04 29.08
C ALA A 85 0.20 6.56 28.69
N GLU A 86 -0.70 5.70 29.20
CA GLU A 86 -0.73 4.27 28.89
C GLU A 86 -1.04 3.98 27.41
N ASP A 87 -1.89 4.81 26.78
CA ASP A 87 -2.16 4.70 25.35
C ASP A 87 -0.91 5.00 24.52
N TRP A 88 -0.11 5.98 24.97
CA TRP A 88 1.14 6.36 24.29
C TRP A 88 2.22 5.31 24.44
N ASP A 89 2.41 4.78 25.65
CA ASP A 89 3.37 3.70 25.91
C ASP A 89 3.01 2.47 25.05
N SER A 90 1.73 2.12 25.00
CA SER A 90 1.23 1.01 24.17
C SER A 90 1.48 1.23 22.68
N LEU A 91 1.35 2.48 22.20
CA LEU A 91 1.56 2.84 20.81
C LEU A 91 3.05 2.85 20.45
N GLU A 92 3.92 3.40 21.29
CA GLU A 92 5.38 3.34 21.08
C GLU A 92 5.85 1.89 21.02
N ASP A 93 5.39 1.05 21.94
CA ASP A 93 5.71 -0.38 21.98
C ASP A 93 5.22 -1.13 20.73
N LEU A 94 4.02 -0.80 20.24
CA LEU A 94 3.47 -1.40 19.03
C LEU A 94 4.31 -1.04 17.80
N VAL A 95 4.62 0.25 17.63
CA VAL A 95 5.41 0.74 16.50
C VAL A 95 6.82 0.15 16.54
N PHE A 96 7.46 0.14 17.71
CA PHE A 96 8.79 -0.44 17.89
C PHE A 96 8.81 -1.94 17.59
N ARG A 97 7.81 -2.69 18.06
CA ARG A 97 7.70 -4.14 17.80
C ARG A 97 7.54 -4.48 16.33
N LEU A 98 6.77 -3.68 15.59
CA LEU A 98 6.47 -3.96 14.19
C LEU A 98 7.51 -3.40 13.22
N THR A 99 8.20 -2.32 13.57
CA THR A 99 9.08 -1.59 12.64
C THR A 99 10.54 -1.51 13.09
N GLY A 100 10.82 -1.81 14.37
CA GLY A 100 12.13 -1.60 14.98
C GLY A 100 12.50 -0.13 15.21
N GLN A 101 11.60 0.81 14.88
CA GLN A 101 11.82 2.25 15.00
C GLN A 101 11.16 2.80 16.26
N ARG A 102 11.82 3.77 16.91
CA ARG A 102 11.24 4.50 18.04
C ARG A 102 10.69 5.85 17.58
N ILE A 103 9.47 6.13 17.98
CA ILE A 103 8.85 7.45 17.84
C ILE A 103 9.04 8.23 19.14
N SER A 104 8.92 9.54 19.07
CA SER A 104 8.98 10.42 20.23
C SER A 104 7.81 11.39 20.20
N ILE A 105 7.39 11.82 21.39
CA ILE A 105 6.26 12.73 21.56
C ILE A 105 6.63 13.86 22.50
N PHE A 106 6.14 15.07 22.22
CA PHE A 106 6.17 16.16 23.19
C PHE A 106 4.92 17.03 23.09
N ALA A 107 4.55 17.62 24.23
CA ALA A 107 3.44 18.55 24.32
C ALA A 107 3.91 19.99 24.05
N VAL A 108 3.12 20.72 23.26
CA VAL A 108 3.41 22.12 22.92
C VAL A 108 2.89 23.02 24.05
N GLN A 109 3.77 23.36 25.00
CA GLN A 109 3.45 24.29 26.10
C GLN A 109 3.97 25.72 25.84
N ASN A 110 5.15 25.85 25.23
CA ASN A 110 5.77 27.12 24.84
C ASN A 110 6.65 26.90 23.59
N ILE A 111 6.60 27.81 22.61
CA ILE A 111 7.29 27.69 21.30
C ILE A 111 8.83 27.71 21.42
N LYS A 112 9.38 27.99 22.60
CA LYS A 112 10.83 27.89 22.87
C LYS A 112 11.25 26.41 23.05
N SER A 113 11.27 25.65 21.97
CA SER A 113 11.74 24.25 21.94
C SER A 113 13.04 24.12 21.14
N LYS A 114 13.75 22.98 21.30
CA LYS A 114 14.91 22.61 20.49
C LYS A 114 14.55 22.22 19.04
N HIS A 115 13.27 22.05 18.75
CA HIS A 115 12.73 21.62 17.44
C HIS A 115 11.96 22.76 16.77
N LEU A 116 12.52 23.97 16.81
CA LEU A 116 11.81 25.18 16.40
C LEU A 116 11.43 25.15 14.91
N ASP A 117 12.26 24.55 14.07
CA ASP A 117 12.02 24.48 12.63
C ASP A 117 10.87 23.52 12.31
N LEU A 118 10.87 22.32 12.90
CA LEU A 118 9.75 21.38 12.77
C LEU A 118 8.43 21.99 13.26
N LEU A 119 8.47 22.72 14.38
CA LEU A 119 7.28 23.42 14.91
C LEU A 119 6.79 24.52 13.97
N ASN A 120 7.69 25.26 13.30
CA ASN A 120 7.31 26.29 12.33
C ASN A 120 6.62 25.69 11.09
N LEU A 121 7.02 24.50 10.68
CA LEU A 121 6.40 23.78 9.56
C LEU A 121 5.02 23.22 9.94
N LEU A 122 4.92 22.58 11.10
CA LEU A 122 3.68 21.95 11.57
C LEU A 122 2.64 22.95 12.06
N LYS A 123 3.07 24.15 12.47
CA LYS A 123 2.23 25.23 13.04
C LYS A 123 1.27 24.74 14.13
N PRO A 124 1.74 24.04 15.17
CA PRO A 124 0.87 23.55 16.23
C PRO A 124 0.39 24.67 17.15
N GLU A 125 -0.75 24.44 17.80
CA GLU A 125 -1.31 25.32 18.83
C GLU A 125 -0.91 24.88 20.24
N CYS A 126 -1.09 25.76 21.23
CA CYS A 126 -0.78 25.44 22.63
C CYS A 126 -1.71 24.33 23.15
N GLY A 127 -1.12 23.26 23.66
CA GLY A 127 -1.81 22.05 24.12
C GLY A 127 -1.93 20.94 23.06
N ASP A 128 -1.41 21.16 21.85
CA ASP A 128 -1.24 20.11 20.86
C ASP A 128 -0.10 19.15 21.26
N LEU A 129 -0.14 17.94 20.69
CA LEU A 129 0.94 16.96 20.79
C LEU A 129 1.61 16.79 19.43
N VAL A 130 2.94 16.82 19.41
CA VAL A 130 3.72 16.52 18.21
C VAL A 130 4.34 15.15 18.35
N VAL A 131 4.05 14.27 17.40
CA VAL A 131 4.68 12.95 17.27
C VAL A 131 5.71 13.05 16.15
N PHE A 132 6.93 12.60 16.41
CA PHE A 132 8.03 12.74 15.47
C PHE A 132 9.02 11.58 15.56
N ILE A 133 9.78 11.40 14.49
CA ILE A 133 10.84 10.42 14.34
C ILE A 133 12.09 11.12 13.77
N LYS A 134 13.27 10.63 14.11
CA LYS A 134 14.53 11.12 13.54
C LYS A 134 14.70 10.52 12.15
N GLY A 135 14.98 11.36 11.15
CA GLY A 135 15.20 10.96 9.76
C GLY A 135 13.97 11.12 8.83
N ASN A 136 14.15 10.70 7.58
CA ASN A 136 13.20 10.82 6.47
C ASN A 136 13.37 9.67 5.45
N THR A 137 13.86 8.53 5.90
CA THR A 137 13.97 7.32 5.08
C THR A 137 12.61 6.62 4.99
N GLU A 138 12.45 5.72 4.02
CA GLU A 138 11.20 4.99 3.83
C GLU A 138 10.78 4.21 5.09
N THR A 139 11.73 3.60 5.80
CA THR A 139 11.49 2.88 7.06
C THR A 139 10.95 3.80 8.15
N GLU A 140 11.53 4.99 8.31
CA GLU A 140 11.09 5.97 9.31
C GLU A 140 9.71 6.54 8.95
N LEU A 141 9.46 6.82 7.66
CA LEU A 141 8.17 7.28 7.17
C LEU A 141 7.08 6.22 7.38
N LYS A 142 7.36 4.94 7.08
CA LYS A 142 6.44 3.82 7.32
C LYS A 142 6.10 3.67 8.82
N ALA A 143 7.09 3.82 9.69
CA ALA A 143 6.87 3.78 11.14
C ALA A 143 5.99 4.94 11.62
N LEU A 144 6.25 6.15 11.14
CA LEU A 144 5.42 7.31 11.48
C LEU A 144 4.00 7.19 10.88
N GLY A 145 3.86 6.60 9.69
CA GLY A 145 2.58 6.32 9.02
C GLY A 145 1.71 5.34 9.81
N MET A 146 2.34 4.30 10.36
CA MET A 146 1.69 3.37 11.27
C MET A 146 1.23 4.10 12.55
N ALA A 147 2.10 4.88 13.18
CA ALA A 147 1.76 5.66 14.37
C ALA A 147 0.56 6.58 14.10
N ARG A 148 0.54 7.27 12.96
CA ARG A 148 -0.56 8.14 12.53
C ARG A 148 -1.91 7.42 12.48
N VAL A 149 -1.96 6.24 11.86
CA VAL A 149 -3.20 5.45 11.72
C VAL A 149 -3.64 4.87 13.06
N GLU A 150 -2.71 4.36 13.88
CA GLU A 150 -3.04 3.81 15.19
C GLU A 150 -3.55 4.89 16.16
N VAL A 151 -2.95 6.09 16.14
CA VAL A 151 -3.49 7.25 16.89
C VAL A 151 -4.92 7.55 16.46
N ALA A 152 -5.21 7.56 15.16
CA ALA A 152 -6.56 7.84 14.68
C ALA A 152 -7.59 6.78 15.13
N LYS A 153 -7.21 5.49 15.12
CA LYS A 153 -8.04 4.40 15.66
C LYS A 153 -8.29 4.54 17.16
N LEU A 154 -7.29 4.95 17.94
CA LEU A 154 -7.43 5.18 19.38
C LEU A 154 -8.34 6.37 19.69
N ILE A 155 -8.28 7.43 18.89
CA ILE A 155 -9.17 8.59 19.02
C ILE A 155 -10.62 8.18 18.71
N ASP A 156 -10.82 7.41 17.64
CA ASP A 156 -12.14 6.92 17.22
C ASP A 156 -12.75 5.96 18.26
N SER A 157 -11.94 5.07 18.85
CA SER A 157 -12.40 4.15 19.90
C SER A 157 -12.87 4.85 21.17
N LYS A 158 -12.42 6.10 21.39
CA LYS A 158 -12.86 6.99 22.48
C LYS A 158 -14.11 7.81 22.13
N GLY A 159 -14.71 7.58 20.96
CA GLY A 159 -15.96 8.21 20.54
C GLY A 159 -15.78 9.61 19.93
N LEU A 160 -14.54 10.01 19.61
CA LEU A 160 -14.28 11.27 18.92
C LEU A 160 -14.29 11.07 17.40
N SER A 161 -15.15 11.80 16.71
CA SER A 161 -15.20 11.77 15.24
C SER A 161 -13.93 12.40 14.65
N ILE A 162 -13.10 11.54 14.06
CA ILE A 162 -11.86 11.93 13.36
C ILE A 162 -11.94 11.67 11.85
N TYR A 163 -12.65 10.63 11.44
CA TYR A 163 -12.79 10.25 10.04
C TYR A 163 -13.89 11.04 9.34
N GLU A 164 -13.57 11.60 8.18
CA GLU A 164 -14.57 12.09 7.24
C GLU A 164 -15.44 10.92 6.75
N PRO A 165 -16.78 11.04 6.87
CA PRO A 165 -17.69 9.96 6.49
C PRO A 165 -17.79 9.82 4.97
N GLY A 166 -17.82 8.59 4.50
CA GLY A 166 -17.93 8.25 3.08
C GLY A 166 -16.75 7.42 2.57
N PHE A 167 -16.71 7.22 1.26
CA PHE A 167 -15.65 6.49 0.58
C PHE A 167 -14.74 7.48 -0.14
N HIS A 168 -13.48 7.47 0.25
CA HIS A 168 -12.46 8.38 -0.25
C HIS A 168 -11.49 7.57 -1.10
N PHE A 169 -11.80 7.52 -2.40
CA PHE A 169 -10.94 6.90 -3.40
C PHE A 169 -9.81 7.84 -3.81
N LEU A 170 -8.63 7.28 -4.00
CA LEU A 170 -7.52 7.96 -4.64
C LEU A 170 -6.67 6.95 -5.44
N TRP A 171 -6.00 7.46 -6.47
CA TRP A 171 -4.96 6.75 -7.18
C TRP A 171 -3.60 7.13 -6.62
N VAL A 172 -2.78 6.13 -6.32
CA VAL A 172 -1.35 6.32 -6.09
C VAL A 172 -0.61 5.89 -7.35
N ASN A 173 0.35 6.69 -7.82
CA ASN A 173 1.10 6.42 -9.05
C ASN A 173 2.55 6.87 -8.93
N GLN A 174 3.33 6.70 -10.00
CA GLN A 174 4.74 7.10 -10.07
C GLN A 174 5.61 6.45 -8.97
N PHE A 175 5.41 5.17 -8.66
CA PHE A 175 6.29 4.50 -7.72
C PHE A 175 7.62 4.10 -8.40
N PRO A 176 8.70 3.93 -7.62
CA PRO A 176 9.93 3.32 -8.12
C PRO A 176 9.64 1.97 -8.78
N LEU A 177 10.33 1.69 -9.88
CA LEU A 177 10.19 0.41 -10.57
C LEU A 177 10.94 -0.71 -9.85
N PHE A 178 12.07 -0.37 -9.23
CA PHE A 178 12.95 -1.29 -8.53
C PHE A 178 13.29 -0.77 -7.13
N GLU A 179 13.42 -1.70 -6.19
CA GLU A 179 13.97 -1.45 -4.87
C GLU A 179 15.09 -2.45 -4.58
N LYS A 180 15.93 -2.14 -3.58
CA LYS A 180 16.96 -3.08 -3.14
C LYS A 180 16.44 -3.89 -1.96
N ASN A 181 16.60 -5.20 -2.03
CA ASN A 181 16.38 -6.07 -0.89
C ASN A 181 17.49 -5.88 0.17
N ASN A 182 17.35 -6.56 1.32
CA ASN A 182 18.34 -6.51 2.42
C ASN A 182 19.75 -6.99 2.01
N LEU A 183 19.88 -7.72 0.90
CA LEU A 183 21.14 -8.20 0.34
C LEU A 183 21.73 -7.24 -0.71
N GLY A 184 21.07 -6.10 -0.96
CA GLY A 184 21.48 -5.10 -1.94
C GLY A 184 21.18 -5.46 -3.40
N GLN A 185 20.42 -6.53 -3.64
CA GLN A 185 19.99 -6.95 -4.98
C GLN A 185 18.72 -6.21 -5.38
N TRP A 186 18.60 -5.88 -6.67
CA TRP A 186 17.39 -5.27 -7.21
C TRP A 186 16.25 -6.27 -7.26
N ILE A 187 15.09 -5.85 -6.78
CA ILE A 187 13.81 -6.54 -6.91
C ILE A 187 12.78 -5.59 -7.50
N SER A 188 11.77 -6.13 -8.19
CA SER A 188 10.66 -5.33 -8.70
C SER A 188 9.72 -4.94 -7.57
N VAL A 189 9.30 -3.68 -7.49
CA VAL A 189 8.36 -3.20 -6.47
C VAL A 189 6.96 -3.80 -6.62
N HIS A 190 6.49 -3.98 -7.86
CA HIS A 190 5.23 -4.65 -8.15
C HIS A 190 5.44 -5.99 -8.85
N HIS A 191 5.67 -5.95 -10.16
CA HIS A 191 5.94 -7.16 -10.95
C HIS A 191 6.98 -6.86 -12.02
N PRO A 192 7.75 -7.87 -12.46
CA PRO A 192 8.88 -7.68 -13.38
C PRO A 192 8.49 -7.20 -14.79
N PHE A 193 7.19 -7.27 -15.12
CA PHE A 193 6.65 -6.87 -16.42
C PHE A 193 6.19 -5.40 -16.50
N THR A 194 6.41 -4.59 -15.45
CA THR A 194 5.95 -3.19 -15.42
C THR A 194 6.80 -2.32 -16.32
N ALA A 195 6.17 -1.55 -17.21
CA ALA A 195 6.86 -0.61 -18.06
C ALA A 195 7.43 0.57 -17.27
N ALA A 196 8.63 1.02 -17.63
CA ALA A 196 9.18 2.27 -17.14
C ALA A 196 8.45 3.48 -17.76
N SER A 197 8.37 4.58 -17.01
CA SER A 197 7.92 5.87 -17.54
C SER A 197 8.86 6.32 -18.66
N PRO A 198 8.35 6.85 -19.79
CA PRO A 198 9.19 7.35 -20.89
C PRO A 198 10.25 8.36 -20.44
N GLU A 199 9.92 9.19 -19.44
CA GLU A 199 10.80 10.22 -18.90
C GLU A 199 12.03 9.63 -18.20
N THR A 200 11.88 8.48 -17.53
CA THR A 200 12.95 7.86 -16.73
C THR A 200 13.47 6.56 -17.33
N ALA A 201 12.96 6.13 -18.49
CA ALA A 201 13.33 4.86 -19.12
C ALA A 201 14.84 4.77 -19.44
N HIS A 202 15.48 5.90 -19.76
CA HIS A 202 16.92 5.94 -20.02
C HIS A 202 17.77 5.57 -18.78
N PHE A 203 17.24 5.70 -17.56
CA PHE A 203 17.92 5.30 -16.34
C PHE A 203 17.98 3.77 -16.15
N LEU A 204 17.21 2.98 -16.91
CA LEU A 204 17.25 1.51 -16.84
C LEU A 204 18.67 0.95 -17.02
N TYR A 205 19.45 1.55 -17.92
CA TYR A 205 20.78 1.08 -18.29
C TYR A 205 21.92 1.73 -17.48
N THR A 206 21.60 2.69 -16.60
CA THR A 206 22.60 3.48 -15.88
C THR A 206 22.40 3.46 -14.38
N ASP A 207 21.20 3.80 -13.91
CA ASP A 207 20.86 3.89 -12.49
C ASP A 207 19.41 3.45 -12.24
N PRO A 208 19.16 2.14 -12.02
CA PRO A 208 17.83 1.60 -11.82
C PRO A 208 17.05 2.24 -10.66
N SER A 209 17.72 2.88 -9.70
CA SER A 209 17.08 3.54 -8.55
C SER A 209 16.17 4.72 -8.94
N LYS A 210 16.43 5.32 -10.10
CA LYS A 210 15.71 6.51 -10.59
C LYS A 210 14.57 6.18 -11.54
N VAL A 211 14.39 4.90 -11.87
CA VAL A 211 13.38 4.49 -12.83
C VAL A 211 12.01 4.48 -12.15
N ILE A 212 11.10 5.28 -12.69
CA ILE A 212 9.70 5.32 -12.26
C ILE A 212 8.91 4.32 -13.11
N GLY A 213 8.09 3.50 -12.47
CA GLY A 213 7.20 2.56 -13.15
C GLY A 213 5.86 3.19 -13.53
N LEU A 214 5.28 2.75 -14.64
CA LEU A 214 3.91 3.06 -15.06
C LEU A 214 2.89 2.14 -14.38
N HIS A 215 2.99 2.02 -13.06
CA HIS A 215 2.04 1.28 -12.25
C HIS A 215 1.29 2.24 -11.33
N TYR A 216 0.14 1.77 -10.87
CA TYR A 216 -0.83 2.56 -10.17
C TYR A 216 -1.71 1.67 -9.30
N ASP A 217 -2.03 2.19 -8.12
CA ASP A 217 -2.90 1.53 -7.17
C ASP A 217 -4.13 2.38 -6.90
N LEU A 218 -5.29 1.73 -6.85
CA LEU A 218 -6.51 2.31 -6.37
C LEU A 218 -6.63 2.05 -4.87
N VAL A 219 -6.72 3.11 -4.09
CA VAL A 219 -6.82 3.07 -2.64
C VAL A 219 -8.16 3.65 -2.22
N CYS A 220 -8.82 3.00 -1.26
CA CYS A 220 -10.05 3.48 -0.65
C CYS A 220 -9.90 3.44 0.87
N ASN A 221 -10.07 4.58 1.54
CA ASN A 221 -10.07 4.68 3.01
C ASN A 221 -8.85 4.00 3.67
N GLY A 222 -7.65 4.17 3.09
CA GLY A 222 -6.40 3.60 3.60
C GLY A 222 -6.16 2.13 3.25
N GLN A 223 -6.98 1.53 2.38
CA GLN A 223 -6.82 0.17 1.90
C GLN A 223 -6.63 0.14 0.39
N GLU A 224 -5.62 -0.58 -0.08
CA GLU A 224 -5.45 -0.90 -1.49
C GLU A 224 -6.58 -1.82 -1.94
N VAL A 225 -7.39 -1.37 -2.90
CA VAL A 225 -8.55 -2.11 -3.44
C VAL A 225 -8.33 -2.60 -4.87
N GLY A 226 -7.26 -2.16 -5.52
CA GLY A 226 -6.81 -2.68 -6.78
C GLY A 226 -5.46 -2.12 -7.17
N GLY A 227 -4.78 -2.81 -8.06
CA GLY A 227 -3.43 -2.47 -8.49
C GLY A 227 -3.21 -2.90 -9.94
N GLY A 228 -2.41 -2.13 -10.66
CA GLY A 228 -2.25 -2.31 -12.09
C GLY A 228 -1.02 -1.63 -12.64
N SER A 229 -0.74 -1.91 -13.91
CA SER A 229 0.36 -1.29 -14.62
C SER A 229 0.22 -1.41 -16.12
N ILE A 230 0.91 -0.49 -16.80
CA ILE A 230 1.29 -0.64 -18.20
C ILE A 230 2.42 -1.66 -18.29
N ARG A 231 2.32 -2.56 -19.26
CA ARG A 231 3.22 -3.69 -19.41
C ARG A 231 4.30 -3.40 -20.44
N ILE A 232 5.48 -3.98 -20.20
CA ILE A 232 6.55 -3.99 -21.18
C ILE A 232 6.11 -4.82 -22.37
N HIS A 233 6.20 -4.23 -23.56
CA HIS A 233 5.93 -4.91 -24.83
C HIS A 233 7.19 -5.09 -25.68
N ASN A 234 8.30 -4.41 -25.33
CA ASN A 234 9.57 -4.57 -26.02
C ASN A 234 10.36 -5.76 -25.41
N PRO A 235 10.65 -6.81 -26.19
CA PRO A 235 11.33 -8.02 -25.70
C PRO A 235 12.78 -7.76 -25.28
N GLU A 236 13.50 -6.83 -25.90
CA GLU A 236 14.88 -6.49 -25.55
C GLU A 236 14.95 -5.83 -24.17
N VAL A 237 14.02 -4.90 -23.91
CA VAL A 237 13.90 -4.25 -22.59
C VAL A 237 13.55 -5.27 -21.52
N GLN A 238 12.57 -6.15 -21.77
CA GLN A 238 12.19 -7.19 -20.82
C GLN A 238 13.34 -8.16 -20.53
N ARG A 239 14.09 -8.57 -21.56
CA ARG A 239 15.25 -9.45 -21.41
C ARG A 239 16.32 -8.78 -20.55
N TYR A 240 16.63 -7.51 -20.81
CA TYR A 240 17.59 -6.74 -20.01
C TYR A 240 17.18 -6.64 -18.53
N ILE A 241 15.91 -6.39 -18.25
CA ILE A 241 15.39 -6.33 -16.88
C ILE A 241 15.58 -7.69 -16.17
N PHE A 242 15.27 -8.80 -16.84
CA PHE A 242 15.45 -10.12 -16.24
C PHE A 242 16.92 -10.49 -16.00
N THR A 243 17.78 -10.31 -17.00
CA THR A 243 19.17 -10.80 -16.92
C THR A 243 20.08 -9.86 -16.14
N GLU A 244 20.02 -8.56 -16.42
CA GLU A 244 20.98 -7.59 -15.89
C GLU A 244 20.53 -6.97 -14.56
N ILE A 245 19.23 -6.66 -14.43
CA ILE A 245 18.70 -5.98 -13.23
C ILE A 245 18.33 -7.02 -12.16
N LEU A 246 17.36 -7.89 -12.47
CA LEU A 246 16.79 -8.84 -11.52
C LEU A 246 17.66 -10.09 -11.33
N LYS A 247 18.55 -10.38 -12.29
CA LYS A 247 19.43 -11.57 -12.31
C LYS A 247 18.65 -12.89 -12.20
N GLU A 248 17.49 -12.92 -12.82
CA GLU A 248 16.62 -14.10 -12.88
C GLU A 248 16.98 -14.99 -14.08
N ASN A 249 16.72 -16.29 -13.97
CA ASN A 249 16.99 -17.24 -15.04
C ASN A 249 16.00 -17.06 -16.18
N SER A 250 16.42 -16.37 -17.24
CA SER A 250 15.60 -16.09 -18.42
C SER A 250 15.09 -17.33 -19.16
N CYS A 251 15.70 -18.51 -18.99
CA CYS A 251 15.31 -19.74 -19.70
C CYS A 251 13.85 -20.14 -19.46
N GLU A 252 13.32 -19.92 -18.25
CA GLU A 252 11.93 -20.25 -17.94
C GLU A 252 10.93 -19.30 -18.64
N MET A 253 11.38 -18.09 -19.01
CA MET A 253 10.55 -17.03 -19.58
C MET A 253 10.72 -16.85 -21.10
N GLU A 254 11.46 -17.73 -21.79
CA GLU A 254 11.72 -17.58 -23.22
C GLU A 254 10.44 -17.65 -24.06
N TYR A 255 9.44 -18.43 -23.63
CA TYR A 255 8.13 -18.47 -24.28
C TYR A 255 7.44 -17.08 -24.25
N PHE A 256 7.59 -16.35 -23.14
CA PHE A 256 7.04 -15.01 -22.97
C PHE A 256 7.79 -14.00 -23.84
N LEU A 257 9.13 -14.05 -23.86
CA LEU A 257 9.94 -13.21 -24.75
C LEU A 257 9.64 -13.47 -26.23
N THR A 258 9.35 -14.72 -26.61
CA THR A 258 8.91 -15.10 -27.96
C THR A 258 7.55 -14.49 -28.29
N ALA A 259 6.61 -14.52 -27.35
CA ALA A 259 5.30 -13.88 -27.52
C ALA A 259 5.43 -12.36 -27.70
N LEU A 260 6.31 -11.69 -26.95
CA LEU A 260 6.60 -10.26 -27.13
C LEU A 260 7.18 -9.97 -28.51
N ASN A 261 8.14 -10.77 -28.98
CA ASN A 261 8.73 -10.68 -30.33
C ASN A 261 7.72 -10.90 -31.47
N SER A 262 6.61 -11.58 -31.20
CA SER A 262 5.59 -11.90 -32.20
C SER A 262 4.62 -10.73 -32.49
N GLY A 263 5.01 -9.50 -32.13
CA GLY A 263 4.22 -8.29 -32.36
C GLY A 263 3.23 -7.98 -31.24
N ALA A 264 3.62 -8.17 -29.97
CA ALA A 264 2.77 -7.80 -28.84
C ALA A 264 2.50 -6.28 -28.83
N PRO A 265 1.22 -5.84 -28.82
CA PRO A 265 0.90 -4.41 -28.79
C PRO A 265 1.25 -3.80 -27.43
N PRO A 266 1.36 -2.47 -27.33
CA PRO A 266 1.33 -1.78 -26.04
C PRO A 266 0.06 -2.18 -25.29
N HIS A 267 0.19 -2.63 -24.05
CA HIS A 267 -0.93 -3.15 -23.27
C HIS A 267 -0.77 -2.83 -21.79
N GLY A 268 -1.90 -2.80 -21.10
CA GLY A 268 -1.97 -2.52 -19.68
C GLY A 268 -3.20 -3.15 -19.06
N GLY A 269 -3.24 -3.13 -17.74
CA GLY A 269 -4.38 -3.67 -17.01
C GLY A 269 -4.33 -3.34 -15.53
N ILE A 270 -5.41 -3.71 -14.86
CA ILE A 270 -5.61 -3.55 -13.43
C ILE A 270 -6.35 -4.78 -12.91
N ALA A 271 -6.03 -5.20 -11.70
CA ALA A 271 -6.77 -6.19 -10.96
C ALA A 271 -7.44 -5.50 -9.77
N LEU A 272 -8.74 -5.76 -9.58
CA LEU A 272 -9.49 -5.27 -8.43
C LEU A 272 -9.68 -6.41 -7.42
N GLY A 273 -9.41 -6.12 -6.16
CA GLY A 273 -9.69 -7.04 -5.05
C GLY A 273 -11.18 -7.03 -4.72
N LEU A 274 -11.96 -7.86 -5.42
CA LEU A 274 -13.42 -7.90 -5.28
C LEU A 274 -13.86 -8.11 -3.83
N ASP A 275 -13.32 -9.11 -3.13
CA ASP A 275 -13.69 -9.40 -1.74
C ASP A 275 -13.43 -8.19 -0.82
N ARG A 276 -12.31 -7.49 -1.06
CA ARG A 276 -11.97 -6.29 -0.28
C ARG A 276 -12.89 -5.12 -0.59
N LEU A 277 -13.22 -4.90 -1.87
CA LEU A 277 -14.19 -3.87 -2.26
C LEU A 277 -15.55 -4.11 -1.62
N ILE A 278 -16.09 -5.34 -1.72
CA ILE A 278 -17.39 -5.67 -1.12
C ILE A 278 -17.33 -5.55 0.41
N ALA A 279 -16.27 -6.04 1.05
CA ALA A 279 -16.10 -5.91 2.51
C ALA A 279 -16.09 -4.44 2.95
N ILE A 280 -15.41 -3.56 2.20
CA ILE A 280 -15.40 -2.11 2.45
C ILE A 280 -16.79 -1.51 2.25
N PHE A 281 -17.50 -1.87 1.17
CA PHE A 281 -18.84 -1.35 0.86
C PHE A 281 -19.89 -1.68 1.92
N VAL A 282 -19.84 -2.89 2.49
CA VAL A 282 -20.78 -3.33 3.53
C VAL A 282 -20.26 -3.11 4.95
N ASN A 283 -19.09 -2.47 5.10
CA ASN A 283 -18.41 -2.26 6.37
C ASN A 283 -18.20 -3.57 7.18
N ALA A 284 -17.84 -4.64 6.48
CA ALA A 284 -17.51 -5.93 7.08
C ALA A 284 -16.18 -5.84 7.86
N LYS A 285 -16.08 -6.59 8.97
CA LYS A 285 -14.85 -6.66 9.78
C LYS A 285 -13.77 -7.50 9.11
N SER A 286 -14.19 -8.45 8.25
CA SER A 286 -13.30 -9.36 7.56
C SER A 286 -13.80 -9.62 6.14
N ILE A 287 -12.86 -9.86 5.20
CA ILE A 287 -13.20 -10.35 3.87
C ILE A 287 -13.92 -11.71 3.92
N ARG A 288 -13.78 -12.46 5.02
CA ARG A 288 -14.50 -13.72 5.24
C ARG A 288 -16.01 -13.53 5.30
N ASP A 289 -16.48 -12.36 5.72
CA ASP A 289 -17.90 -12.08 5.88
C ASP A 289 -18.61 -11.84 4.54
N VAL A 290 -17.84 -11.68 3.45
CA VAL A 290 -18.35 -11.48 2.08
C VAL A 290 -18.06 -12.66 1.15
N ILE A 291 -17.47 -13.73 1.68
CA ILE A 291 -17.20 -14.97 0.97
C ILE A 291 -18.16 -16.03 1.51
N ALA A 292 -18.84 -16.76 0.62
CA ALA A 292 -19.83 -17.76 1.03
C ALA A 292 -19.24 -18.90 1.88
N PHE A 293 -18.05 -19.39 1.50
CA PHE A 293 -17.33 -20.48 2.18
C PHE A 293 -15.87 -20.11 2.44
N PRO A 294 -15.60 -19.18 3.37
CA PRO A 294 -14.27 -18.66 3.62
C PRO A 294 -13.36 -19.73 4.25
N LYS A 295 -12.05 -19.55 4.10
CA LYS A 295 -11.04 -20.42 4.71
C LYS A 295 -10.46 -19.79 5.97
N ALA A 296 -10.03 -20.64 6.89
CA ALA A 296 -9.27 -20.25 8.07
C ALA A 296 -7.87 -19.73 7.68
N ALA A 297 -7.12 -19.17 8.65
CA ALA A 297 -5.82 -18.56 8.37
C ALA A 297 -4.77 -19.59 7.92
N ASP A 298 -4.96 -20.85 8.29
CA ASP A 298 -4.14 -22.00 7.87
C ASP A 298 -4.65 -22.65 6.57
N GLY A 299 -5.55 -21.98 5.84
CA GLY A 299 -6.09 -22.46 4.56
C GLY A 299 -7.19 -23.52 4.69
N LYS A 300 -7.54 -23.94 5.91
CA LYS A 300 -8.53 -25.00 6.13
C LYS A 300 -9.96 -24.52 5.90
N ASP A 301 -10.76 -25.39 5.33
CA ASP A 301 -12.22 -25.28 5.34
C ASP A 301 -12.76 -25.99 6.57
N LEU A 302 -13.29 -25.21 7.52
CA LEU A 302 -13.85 -25.76 8.76
C LEU A 302 -15.22 -26.41 8.56
N LEU A 303 -15.94 -26.07 7.48
CA LEU A 303 -17.25 -26.65 7.17
C LEU A 303 -17.09 -28.07 6.63
N CYS A 304 -16.18 -28.25 5.67
CA CYS A 304 -15.96 -29.54 5.00
C CYS A 304 -14.82 -30.37 5.63
N GLY A 305 -14.01 -29.77 6.51
CA GLY A 305 -12.84 -30.42 7.11
C GLY A 305 -11.69 -30.63 6.14
N THR A 306 -11.49 -29.74 5.16
CA THR A 306 -10.45 -29.86 4.12
C THR A 306 -9.26 -28.92 4.37
N PRO A 307 -8.04 -29.22 3.86
CA PRO A 307 -7.66 -30.44 3.12
C PRO A 307 -7.63 -31.70 3.99
N THR A 308 -7.82 -32.85 3.36
CA THR A 308 -7.75 -34.19 3.97
C THR A 308 -6.65 -35.03 3.32
N MET A 309 -6.29 -36.15 3.95
CA MET A 309 -5.41 -37.14 3.33
C MET A 309 -6.07 -37.75 2.08
N VAL A 310 -5.24 -38.07 1.09
CA VAL A 310 -5.63 -38.73 -0.16
C VAL A 310 -5.15 -40.18 -0.09
N ASP A 311 -5.94 -41.10 -0.65
CA ASP A 311 -5.60 -42.53 -0.65
C ASP A 311 -4.36 -42.84 -1.49
N ASP A 312 -3.55 -43.81 -1.03
CA ASP A 312 -2.30 -44.23 -1.69
C ASP A 312 -2.53 -44.71 -3.12
N GLU A 313 -3.70 -45.29 -3.42
CA GLU A 313 -4.07 -45.70 -4.78
C GLU A 313 -4.10 -44.48 -5.72
N ILE A 314 -4.70 -43.37 -5.29
CA ILE A 314 -4.74 -42.13 -6.07
C ILE A 314 -3.33 -41.54 -6.19
N LEU A 315 -2.57 -41.48 -5.09
CA LEU A 315 -1.19 -40.97 -5.12
C LEU A 315 -0.32 -41.75 -6.12
N SER A 316 -0.50 -43.07 -6.20
CA SER A 316 0.23 -43.93 -7.13
C SER A 316 -0.09 -43.61 -8.60
N GLN A 317 -1.32 -43.22 -8.93
CA GLN A 317 -1.71 -42.83 -10.29
C GLN A 317 -0.97 -41.58 -10.76
N TYR A 318 -0.66 -40.66 -9.84
CA TYR A 318 0.11 -39.44 -10.11
C TYR A 318 1.61 -39.63 -9.89
N CYS A 319 2.06 -40.83 -9.53
CA CYS A 319 3.47 -41.13 -9.22
C CYS A 319 4.07 -40.21 -8.15
N ILE A 320 3.26 -39.83 -7.16
CA ILE A 320 3.68 -39.02 -6.01
C ILE A 320 3.52 -39.82 -4.72
N SER A 321 4.24 -39.41 -3.68
CA SER A 321 4.12 -39.97 -2.34
C SER A 321 4.26 -38.87 -1.29
N VAL A 322 3.65 -39.08 -0.13
CA VAL A 322 3.77 -38.13 0.99
C VAL A 322 5.11 -38.35 1.68
N SER A 323 6.02 -37.39 1.58
CA SER A 323 7.29 -37.41 2.32
C SER A 323 7.03 -37.08 3.79
N ASN A 324 7.12 -38.07 4.68
CA ASN A 324 7.08 -37.85 6.13
C ASN A 324 8.39 -37.22 6.62
N LEU A 325 8.53 -35.90 6.48
CA LEU A 325 9.71 -35.14 6.92
C LEU A 325 9.81 -34.92 8.45
N ASN A 326 8.90 -35.48 9.26
CA ASN A 326 8.88 -35.36 10.73
C ASN A 326 9.08 -36.69 11.48
N LYS A 327 9.80 -37.66 10.89
CA LYS A 327 10.34 -38.82 11.62
C LYS A 327 11.87 -38.87 11.48
N SER A 328 12.55 -37.98 12.21
CA SER A 328 13.96 -38.11 12.61
C SER A 328 14.23 -37.24 13.82
#